data_AF-A0A1I2HP35-F1
#
_entry.id   AF-A0A1I2HP35-F1
#
_cell.length_a   1.000
_cell.length_b   1.000
_cell.length_c   1.000
_cell.angle_alpha   90.00
_cell.angle_beta   90.00
_cell.angle_gamma   90.00
#
_symmetry.space_group_name_H-M   'P 1'
#
loop_
_entity.id
_entity.type
_entity.pdbx_description
1 polymer ?
#
loop_
_entity_poly.entity_id
_entity_poly.type
_entity_poly.pdbx_seq_one_letter_code
_entity_poly.pdbx_strand_id
1 'polypeptide(L)'
;MNNAGIGYFSAVEESVEEETRKMFEINFWGLMNMTNAVLPTMRGCLSQELAPFHIHVTLIEPSSFRTDWSGRSSVKTESSIPEYKQVIGAILQGTGKGNEAGDPKKAAEAVITVVESEQPPLRLLLGNAAYQMASYKFTNLLKSIEEWKETTINADFPQ
;
A
#
# COMPACT_ATOMS: atom_id res chain seq x y z
N MET A 1 0.75 10.79 -11.26
CA MET A 1 0.64 9.51 -10.52
C MET A 1 2.01 9.15 -9.95
N ASN A 2 2.08 8.81 -8.67
CA ASN A 2 3.28 8.21 -8.09
C ASN A 2 3.02 6.71 -7.89
N ASN A 3 3.64 5.88 -8.73
CA ASN A 3 3.37 4.44 -8.81
C ASN A 3 4.66 3.60 -8.88
N ALA A 4 5.84 4.23 -8.77
CA ALA A 4 7.10 3.49 -8.80
C ALA A 4 7.28 2.75 -7.47
N GLY A 5 7.57 1.44 -7.54
CA GLY A 5 7.90 0.65 -6.37
C GLY A 5 8.52 -0.70 -6.71
N ILE A 6 9.40 -1.18 -5.83
CA ILE A 6 10.00 -2.52 -5.91
C ILE A 6 9.75 -3.31 -4.62
N GLY A 7 9.73 -4.63 -4.71
CA GLY A 7 9.57 -5.52 -3.56
C GLY A 7 10.87 -6.24 -3.21
N TYR A 8 11.10 -6.48 -1.92
CA TYR A 8 12.15 -7.35 -1.42
C TYR A 8 11.55 -8.33 -0.42
N PHE A 9 11.70 -9.63 -0.67
CA PHE A 9 11.17 -10.70 0.18
C PHE A 9 12.32 -11.59 0.67
N SER A 10 12.63 -11.50 1.96
CA SER A 10 13.64 -12.30 2.65
C SER A 10 13.29 -12.44 4.13
N ALA A 11 13.97 -13.34 4.83
CA ALA A 11 14.08 -13.25 6.28
C ALA A 11 14.88 -12.00 6.67
N VAL A 12 14.56 -11.37 7.80
CA VAL A 12 15.18 -10.08 8.20
C VAL A 12 16.69 -10.24 8.40
N GLU A 13 17.11 -11.29 9.11
CA GLU A 13 18.51 -11.62 9.35
C GLU A 13 19.26 -12.16 8.13
N GLU A 14 18.56 -12.51 7.05
CA GLU A 14 19.15 -12.93 5.77
C GLU A 14 18.92 -11.89 4.66
N SER A 15 18.59 -10.66 5.05
CA SER A 15 18.38 -9.58 4.10
C SER A 15 19.69 -9.07 3.52
N VAL A 16 19.76 -8.97 2.20
CA VAL A 16 20.89 -8.38 1.49
C VAL A 16 20.78 -6.87 1.63
N GLU A 17 21.77 -6.27 2.28
CA GLU A 17 21.76 -4.85 2.62
C GLU A 17 21.61 -3.97 1.37
N GLU A 18 22.33 -4.27 0.28
CA GLU A 18 22.27 -3.49 -0.97
C GLU A 18 20.85 -3.46 -1.56
N GLU A 19 20.19 -4.61 -1.67
CA GLU A 19 18.82 -4.70 -2.20
C GLU A 19 17.79 -4.06 -1.26
N THR A 20 18.00 -4.20 0.06
CA THR A 20 17.16 -3.56 1.07
C THR A 20 17.27 -2.04 0.97
N ARG A 21 18.49 -1.49 0.91
CA ARG A 21 18.74 -0.05 0.73
C ARG A 21 18.10 0.46 -0.55
N LYS A 22 18.29 -0.25 -1.67
CA LYS A 22 17.68 0.09 -2.96
C LYS A 22 16.15 0.14 -2.89
N MET A 23 15.52 -0.79 -2.17
CA MET A 23 14.08 -0.76 -1.91
C MET A 23 13.67 0.50 -1.13
N PHE A 24 14.40 0.87 -0.08
CA PHE A 24 14.13 2.10 0.68
C PHE A 24 14.38 3.37 -0.14
N GLU A 25 15.45 3.41 -0.94
CA GLU A 25 15.73 4.53 -1.85
C GLU A 25 14.58 4.78 -2.83
N ILE A 26 14.01 3.72 -3.42
CA ILE A 26 12.92 3.87 -4.38
C ILE A 26 11.58 4.14 -3.67
N ASN A 27 11.20 3.27 -2.73
CA ASN A 27 9.84 3.28 -2.16
C ASN A 27 9.65 4.37 -1.10
N PHE A 28 10.68 4.66 -0.31
CA PHE A 28 10.58 5.59 0.83
C PHE A 28 11.20 6.95 0.49
N TRP A 29 12.49 6.99 0.16
CA TRP A 29 13.18 8.26 -0.14
C TRP A 29 12.71 8.86 -1.45
N GLY A 30 12.47 8.05 -2.48
CA GLY A 30 11.88 8.48 -3.74
C GLY A 30 10.52 9.15 -3.52
N LEU A 31 9.62 8.50 -2.78
CA LEU A 31 8.33 9.06 -2.39
C LEU A 31 8.48 10.36 -1.58
N MET A 32 9.35 10.37 -0.57
CA MET A 32 9.60 11.54 0.27
C MET A 32 10.15 12.72 -0.54
N ASN A 33 11.10 12.47 -1.44
CA ASN A 33 11.68 13.49 -2.31
C ASN A 33 10.65 14.06 -3.27
N MET A 34 9.82 13.21 -3.89
CA MET A 34 8.72 13.63 -4.74
C MET A 34 7.72 14.49 -3.95
N THR A 35 7.39 14.04 -2.74
CA THR A 35 6.49 14.73 -1.81
C THR A 35 7.08 16.07 -1.37
N ASN A 36 8.37 16.15 -1.03
CA ASN A 36 9.06 17.40 -0.67
C ASN A 36 9.28 18.35 -1.86
N ALA A 37 9.37 17.85 -3.08
CA ALA A 37 9.45 18.67 -4.28
C ALA A 37 8.09 19.27 -4.63
N VAL A 38 7.03 18.49 -4.46
CA VAL A 38 5.66 18.88 -4.82
C VAL A 38 4.96 19.65 -3.69
N LEU A 39 5.19 19.28 -2.43
CA LEU A 39 4.52 19.88 -1.27
C LEU A 39 4.74 21.38 -1.16
N PRO A 40 5.92 21.99 -1.36
CA PRO A 40 6.08 23.44 -1.29
C PRO A 40 5.25 24.16 -2.37
N THR A 41 5.22 23.64 -3.59
CA THR A 41 4.34 24.12 -4.67
C THR A 41 2.87 23.96 -4.30
N MET A 42 2.51 22.81 -3.71
CA MET A 42 1.17 22.56 -3.19
C MET A 42 0.90 23.26 -1.85
N ARG A 43 1.87 23.80 -1.12
CA ARG A 43 1.69 24.49 0.18
C ARG A 43 1.65 26.00 0.00
N GLY A 44 2.29 26.51 -1.05
CA GLY A 44 1.90 27.79 -1.65
C GLY A 44 0.44 27.79 -2.14
N CYS A 45 -0.19 26.62 -2.28
CA CYS A 45 -1.58 26.43 -2.72
C CYS A 45 -2.40 25.35 -1.94
N LEU A 46 -2.01 25.03 -0.70
CA LEU A 46 -2.61 24.10 0.29
C LEU A 46 -2.89 22.59 0.01
N SER A 47 -3.25 21.86 1.09
CA SER A 47 -3.95 20.55 1.05
C SER A 47 -5.31 20.55 1.77
N GLN A 48 -5.73 21.66 2.37
CA GLN A 48 -7.10 21.89 2.88
C GLN A 48 -7.85 23.04 2.15
N GLU A 49 -7.18 23.93 1.41
CA GLU A 49 -7.78 24.98 0.52
C GLU A 49 -7.97 24.45 -0.92
N LEU A 50 -7.58 23.21 -1.24
CA LEU A 50 -7.71 22.67 -2.60
C LEU A 50 -9.13 22.33 -3.03
N ALA A 51 -10.06 22.22 -2.08
CA ALA A 51 -11.47 21.97 -2.40
C ALA A 51 -12.07 23.07 -3.31
N PRO A 52 -11.85 24.38 -3.04
CA PRO A 52 -12.16 25.46 -3.99
C PRO A 52 -11.46 25.38 -5.37
N PHE A 53 -10.30 24.71 -5.46
CA PHE A 53 -9.50 24.64 -6.68
C PHE A 53 -9.75 23.36 -7.51
N HIS A 54 -10.70 22.52 -7.13
CA HIS A 54 -11.06 21.28 -7.82
C HIS A 54 -9.89 20.29 -8.00
N ILE A 55 -8.93 20.29 -7.07
CA ILE A 55 -7.81 19.33 -7.07
C ILE A 55 -8.10 18.21 -6.08
N HIS A 56 -8.07 16.97 -6.58
CA HIS A 56 -8.35 15.76 -5.79
C HIS A 56 -7.14 14.84 -5.68
N VAL A 57 -7.06 14.12 -4.56
CA VAL A 57 -6.03 13.10 -4.30
C VAL A 57 -6.72 11.79 -3.95
N THR A 58 -6.39 10.73 -4.69
CA THR A 58 -6.87 9.37 -4.44
C THR A 58 -5.70 8.42 -4.21
N LEU A 59 -5.75 7.67 -3.11
CA LEU A 59 -4.87 6.56 -2.82
C LEU A 59 -5.41 5.28 -3.48
N ILE A 60 -4.66 4.70 -4.40
CA ILE A 60 -5.01 3.44 -5.05
C ILE A 60 -4.31 2.29 -4.32
N GLU A 61 -5.09 1.33 -3.84
CA GLU A 61 -4.60 0.17 -3.08
C GLU A 61 -4.92 -1.12 -3.84
N PRO A 62 -4.01 -1.56 -4.73
CA PRO A 62 -4.22 -2.76 -5.54
C PRO A 62 -3.92 -4.05 -4.77
N SER A 63 -4.64 -5.10 -5.14
CA SER A 63 -4.22 -6.49 -4.93
C SER A 63 -3.19 -6.90 -5.98
N SER A 64 -2.77 -8.18 -6.02
CA SER A 64 -1.83 -8.65 -7.04
C SER A 64 -2.44 -8.59 -8.46
N PHE A 65 -1.72 -7.94 -9.39
CA PHE A 65 -2.08 -7.82 -10.81
C PHE A 65 -1.06 -8.54 -11.69
N ARG A 66 -1.53 -9.18 -12.79
CA ARG A 66 -0.70 -9.90 -13.78
C ARG A 66 0.20 -8.96 -14.59
N THR A 67 1.22 -8.45 -13.92
CA THR A 67 2.27 -7.62 -14.50
C THR A 67 3.60 -8.34 -14.35
N ASP A 68 4.64 -7.90 -15.05
CA ASP A 68 5.99 -8.42 -14.83
C ASP A 68 6.63 -7.91 -13.52
N TRP A 69 5.87 -7.27 -12.62
CA TRP A 69 6.37 -6.68 -11.38
C TRP A 69 6.98 -7.72 -10.44
N SER A 70 6.29 -8.86 -10.24
CA SER A 70 6.83 -9.95 -9.40
C SER A 70 8.10 -10.59 -9.97
N GLY A 71 8.36 -10.44 -11.27
CA GLY A 71 9.60 -10.89 -11.90
C GLY A 71 10.70 -9.83 -11.86
N ARG A 72 10.45 -8.69 -12.53
CA ARG A 72 11.48 -7.66 -12.81
C ARG A 72 11.71 -6.68 -11.66
N SER A 73 10.71 -6.50 -10.80
CA SER A 73 10.67 -5.47 -9.77
C SER A 73 10.53 -6.05 -8.36
N SER A 74 10.68 -7.37 -8.19
CA SER A 74 10.62 -8.05 -6.91
C SER A 74 11.78 -9.03 -6.78
N VAL A 75 12.70 -8.69 -5.88
CA VAL A 75 13.80 -9.59 -5.50
C VAL A 75 13.30 -10.52 -4.40
N LYS A 76 13.67 -11.79 -4.49
CA LYS A 76 13.27 -12.85 -3.58
C LYS A 76 14.51 -13.67 -3.22
N THR A 77 14.72 -13.92 -1.93
CA THR A 77 15.81 -14.77 -1.44
C THR A 77 15.24 -15.96 -0.67
N GLU A 78 15.81 -17.13 -0.90
CA GLU A 78 15.47 -18.32 -0.12
C GLU A 78 16.15 -18.25 1.25
N SER A 79 15.42 -18.69 2.27
CA SER A 79 15.95 -18.77 3.63
C SER A 79 16.88 -19.98 3.77
N SER A 80 18.11 -19.76 4.24
CA SER A 80 19.04 -20.83 4.57
C SER A 80 18.73 -21.46 5.94
N ILE A 81 18.04 -20.71 6.81
CA ILE A 81 17.61 -21.14 8.15
C ILE A 81 16.40 -22.11 8.03
N PRO A 82 16.50 -23.35 8.53
CA PRO A 82 15.44 -24.35 8.41
C PRO A 82 14.08 -23.93 8.99
N GLU A 83 14.08 -23.24 10.13
CA GLU A 83 12.89 -22.78 10.86
C GLU A 83 12.08 -21.76 10.05
N TYR A 84 12.77 -20.92 9.26
CA TYR A 84 12.13 -19.89 8.44
C TYR A 84 11.70 -20.39 7.07
N LYS A 85 12.17 -21.57 6.62
CA LYS A 85 11.73 -22.15 5.34
C LYS A 85 10.22 -22.32 5.23
N GLN A 86 9.54 -22.63 6.33
CA GLN A 86 8.09 -22.79 6.32
C GLN A 86 7.37 -21.45 6.12
N VAL A 87 7.80 -20.40 6.82
CA VAL A 87 7.17 -19.07 6.80
C VAL A 87 7.52 -18.33 5.50
N ILE A 88 8.82 -18.26 5.16
CA ILE A 88 9.31 -17.62 3.95
C ILE A 88 8.86 -18.40 2.71
N GLY A 89 8.87 -19.72 2.75
CA GLY A 89 8.39 -20.57 1.65
C GLY A 89 6.93 -20.29 1.30
N ALA A 90 6.06 -20.10 2.30
CA ALA A 90 4.65 -19.74 2.05
C ALA A 90 4.51 -18.36 1.38
N ILE A 91 5.31 -17.37 1.80
CA ILE A 91 5.34 -16.02 1.22
C ILE A 91 5.84 -16.07 -0.24
N LEU A 92 6.89 -16.83 -0.52
CA LEU A 92 7.45 -17.00 -1.85
C LEU A 92 6.47 -17.67 -2.82
N GLN A 93 5.76 -18.70 -2.36
CA GLN A 93 4.72 -19.36 -3.17
C GLN A 93 3.54 -18.44 -3.48
N GLY A 94 3.12 -17.61 -2.52
CA GLY A 94 2.03 -16.64 -2.70
C GLY A 94 2.39 -15.44 -3.58
N THR A 95 3.68 -15.22 -3.86
CA THR A 95 4.19 -14.11 -4.67
C THR A 95 4.69 -14.56 -6.04
N GLY A 96 4.41 -15.81 -6.46
CA GLY A 96 4.82 -16.34 -7.76
C GLY A 96 4.17 -15.63 -8.96
N LYS A 97 4.97 -15.33 -9.98
CA LYS A 97 4.53 -14.73 -11.26
C LYS A 97 3.54 -15.65 -11.99
N GLY A 98 2.43 -15.09 -12.48
CA GLY A 98 1.49 -15.74 -13.40
C GLY A 98 0.18 -16.22 -12.77
N ASN A 99 0.11 -16.27 -11.43
CA ASN A 99 -1.09 -16.68 -10.69
C ASN A 99 -1.90 -15.49 -10.16
N GLU A 100 -1.49 -14.25 -10.46
CA GLU A 100 -2.20 -13.07 -9.99
C GLU A 100 -3.62 -13.04 -10.57
N ALA A 101 -4.62 -12.70 -9.75
CA ALA A 101 -6.01 -12.64 -10.20
C ALA A 101 -6.34 -11.31 -10.90
N GLY A 102 -5.60 -10.24 -10.61
CA GLY A 102 -5.86 -8.91 -11.14
C GLY A 102 -5.50 -8.78 -12.62
N ASP A 103 -6.38 -8.15 -13.40
CA ASP A 103 -6.16 -7.76 -14.79
C ASP A 103 -5.65 -6.31 -14.87
N PRO A 104 -4.41 -6.07 -15.37
CA PRO A 104 -3.85 -4.72 -15.46
C PRO A 104 -4.66 -3.76 -16.34
N LYS A 105 -5.39 -4.25 -17.36
CA LYS A 105 -6.25 -3.40 -18.20
C LYS A 105 -7.41 -2.86 -17.39
N LYS A 106 -8.06 -3.73 -16.61
CA LYS A 106 -9.15 -3.33 -15.70
C LYS A 106 -8.68 -2.39 -14.59
N ALA A 107 -7.44 -2.56 -14.11
CA ALA A 107 -6.86 -1.60 -13.18
C ALA A 107 -6.71 -0.21 -13.82
N ALA A 108 -6.18 -0.14 -15.04
CA ALA A 108 -6.03 1.13 -15.78
C ALA A 108 -7.39 1.79 -16.05
N GLU A 109 -8.39 1.02 -16.47
CA GLU A 109 -9.77 1.49 -16.66
C GLU A 109 -10.34 2.08 -15.35
N ALA A 110 -10.17 1.41 -14.21
CA ALA A 110 -10.63 1.91 -12.93
C ALA A 110 -9.93 3.21 -12.50
N VAL A 111 -8.64 3.35 -12.81
CA VAL A 111 -7.90 4.60 -12.58
C VAL A 111 -8.44 5.74 -13.44
N ILE A 112 -8.72 5.47 -14.73
CA ILE A 112 -9.33 6.46 -15.64
C ILE A 112 -10.69 6.90 -15.08
N THR A 113 -11.53 5.95 -14.66
CA THR A 113 -12.83 6.26 -14.03
C THR A 113 -12.70 7.16 -12.81
N VAL A 114 -11.68 6.97 -11.97
CA VAL A 114 -11.45 7.87 -10.82
C VAL A 114 -10.97 9.24 -11.27
N VAL A 115 -10.07 9.33 -12.25
CA VAL A 115 -9.57 10.60 -12.79
C VAL A 115 -10.69 11.42 -13.44
N GLU A 116 -11.65 10.75 -14.09
CA GLU A 116 -12.80 11.38 -14.74
C GLU A 116 -13.97 11.67 -13.78
N SER A 117 -13.90 11.22 -12.52
CA SER A 117 -14.96 11.45 -11.54
C SER A 117 -14.93 12.89 -11.02
N GLU A 118 -16.11 13.52 -10.95
CA GLU A 118 -16.27 14.83 -10.30
C GLU A 118 -16.07 14.75 -8.77
N GLN A 119 -16.26 13.57 -8.18
CA GLN A 119 -16.08 13.32 -6.75
C GLN A 119 -15.29 12.03 -6.54
N PRO A 120 -13.97 12.06 -6.81
CA PRO A 120 -13.14 10.87 -6.66
C PRO A 120 -12.98 10.50 -5.17
N PRO A 121 -12.92 9.21 -4.84
CA PRO A 121 -12.77 8.77 -3.45
C PRO A 121 -11.36 9.08 -2.93
N LEU A 122 -11.21 9.20 -1.61
CA LEU A 122 -9.88 9.29 -0.99
C LEU A 122 -9.07 7.99 -1.15
N ARG A 123 -9.76 6.84 -1.20
CA ARG A 123 -9.15 5.51 -1.32
C ARG A 123 -9.94 4.63 -2.31
N LEU A 124 -9.23 4.00 -3.24
CA LEU A 124 -9.78 3.03 -4.17
C LEU A 124 -9.09 1.67 -3.97
N LEU A 125 -9.86 0.67 -3.55
CA LEU A 125 -9.37 -0.71 -3.47
C LEU A 125 -9.52 -1.38 -4.84
N LEU A 126 -8.45 -1.97 -5.37
CA LEU A 126 -8.48 -2.65 -6.67
C LEU A 126 -8.27 -4.16 -6.54
N GLY A 127 -9.37 -4.91 -6.69
CA GLY A 127 -9.42 -6.36 -6.70
C GLY A 127 -9.97 -6.99 -5.42
N ASN A 128 -10.51 -8.21 -5.55
CA ASN A 128 -11.27 -8.86 -4.47
C ASN A 128 -10.42 -9.09 -3.20
N ALA A 129 -9.15 -9.48 -3.34
CA ALA A 129 -8.29 -9.70 -2.18
C ALA A 129 -8.04 -8.40 -1.38
N ALA A 130 -7.83 -7.27 -2.07
CA ALA A 130 -7.67 -5.96 -1.43
C ALA A 130 -8.95 -5.58 -0.67
N TYR A 131 -10.12 -5.79 -1.29
CA TYR A 131 -11.41 -5.55 -0.65
C TYR A 131 -11.63 -6.42 0.60
N GLN A 132 -11.42 -7.73 0.50
CA GLN A 132 -11.64 -8.66 1.61
C GLN A 132 -10.69 -8.37 2.78
N MET A 133 -9.41 -8.12 2.49
CA MET A 133 -8.41 -7.83 3.51
C MET A 133 -8.68 -6.49 4.22
N ALA A 134 -9.00 -5.45 3.47
CA ALA A 134 -9.36 -4.15 4.05
C ALA A 134 -10.64 -4.28 4.89
N SER A 135 -11.68 -4.89 4.35
CA SER A 135 -12.96 -5.11 5.05
C SER A 135 -12.77 -5.87 6.35
N TYR A 136 -12.01 -6.97 6.32
CA TYR A 136 -11.69 -7.75 7.52
C TYR A 136 -10.92 -6.92 8.55
N LYS A 137 -9.86 -6.21 8.12
CA LYS A 137 -9.02 -5.40 9.01
C LYS A 137 -9.82 -4.28 9.68
N PHE A 138 -10.58 -3.50 8.90
CA PHE A 138 -11.34 -2.38 9.45
C PHE A 138 -12.49 -2.84 10.34
N THR A 139 -13.18 -3.93 9.97
CA THR A 139 -14.25 -4.49 10.80
C THR A 139 -13.70 -4.94 12.15
N ASN A 140 -12.57 -5.66 12.17
CA ASN A 140 -11.97 -6.13 13.43
C ASN A 140 -11.35 -5.00 14.24
N LEU A 141 -10.76 -4.00 13.60
CA LEU A 141 -10.26 -2.82 14.30
C LEU A 141 -11.40 -2.07 14.98
N LEU A 142 -12.48 -1.80 14.25
CA LEU A 142 -13.66 -1.14 14.82
C LEU A 142 -14.25 -1.96 15.96
N LYS A 143 -14.36 -3.28 15.78
CA LYS A 143 -14.82 -4.19 16.83
C LYS A 143 -13.95 -4.08 18.09
N SER A 144 -12.63 -4.12 17.94
CA SER A 144 -11.69 -3.98 19.06
C SER A 144 -11.81 -2.60 19.74
N ILE A 145 -11.99 -1.53 18.97
CA ILE A 145 -12.21 -0.17 19.52
C ILE A 145 -13.49 -0.13 20.35
N GLU A 146 -14.59 -0.67 19.82
CA GLU A 146 -15.88 -0.69 20.54
C GLU A 146 -15.84 -1.60 21.78
N GLU A 147 -15.10 -2.72 21.76
CA GLU A 147 -14.87 -3.58 22.94
C GLU A 147 -14.20 -2.82 24.10
N TRP A 148 -13.29 -1.90 23.80
CA TRP A 148 -12.54 -1.11 24.79
C TRP A 148 -13.10 0.30 24.98
N LYS A 149 -14.31 0.57 24.47
CA LYS A 149 -14.92 1.90 24.47
C LYS A 149 -15.09 2.48 25.86
N GLU A 150 -15.63 1.71 26.79
CA GLU A 150 -15.86 2.18 28.17
C GLU A 150 -14.55 2.53 28.86
N THR A 151 -13.53 1.66 28.76
CA THR A 151 -12.19 1.95 29.28
C THR A 151 -11.57 3.19 28.67
N THR A 152 -11.77 3.40 27.36
CA THR A 152 -11.23 4.55 26.63
C THR A 152 -11.92 5.85 27.03
N ILE A 153 -13.25 5.86 27.10
CA ILE A 153 -14.04 7.06 27.45
C ILE A 153 -13.87 7.42 28.93
N ASN A 154 -13.79 6.43 29.82
CA ASN A 154 -13.62 6.66 31.26
C ASN A 154 -12.21 7.14 31.65
N ALA A 155 -11.29 7.27 30.69
CA ALA A 155 -9.97 7.88 30.91
C ALA A 155 -10.03 9.42 30.99
N ASP A 156 -11.16 10.03 30.62
CA ASP A 156 -11.37 11.47 30.76
C ASP A 156 -11.60 11.86 32.23
N PHE A 157 -11.40 13.14 32.55
CA PHE A 157 -11.76 13.67 33.87
C PHE A 157 -13.27 13.49 34.13
N PRO A 158 -13.69 13.16 35.37
CA PRO A 158 -15.10 13.13 35.72
C PRO A 158 -15.76 14.49 35.39
N GLN A 159 -16.88 14.46 34.67
CA GLN A 159 -17.77 15.61 34.49
C GLN A 159 -18.66 15.82 35.70
#